data_AF-A0A8X7XEX2-F1
#
_entry.id   AF-A0A8X7XEX2-F1
#
_cell.length_a   1.000
_cell.length_b   1.000
_cell.length_c   1.000
_cell.angle_alpha   90.00
_cell.angle_beta   90.00
_cell.angle_gamma   90.00
#
_symmetry.space_group_name_H-M   'P 1'
#
loop_
_entity.id
_entity.type
_entity.pdbx_description
1 polymer ?
#
loop_
_entity_poly.entity_id
_entity_poly.type
_entity_poly.pdbx_seq_one_letter_code
_entity_poly.pdbx_strand_id
1 'polypeptide(L)'
;MSEEFASCEETPFNSFVLPSIAGIHDKRFVDTLCNYIEKEKEKLKCPENVPDEQRYTIYSFAFDKVIEHATTYKRILTCIKQEYDDCIRALKEGGRDERFSHGKMRATAAEPTTLMNYKQRAAELQKRYELMALLADAVGSWERSDKNVAFLDYMLPVLTYAFEIKGGYSRWTDLGGFHKGHRRSFTDHLVEYIDRFNELFEEGQYEAAASHAAKSPIKILWNTKVRKKFTDAIVEESNLPPLLLFFKSVMSCEASDTHTPNEDICLEAVMVALKYNHLELVEQWITQQRLIITEALTDQIYKYGENNPEVAHTCLTLAQEAYRRCKVNKKAALCMCKRGRVYEAVRYIHQCMAFSQEDFLYLVQHCHSAEVLHILTQKLDGKQAPMSLGCMVLSLMSENKWNCCLQLLKEFSAFGKDTLEQAILADEMCTPEGWIEIAHKCQERNWEQLAHEIISILSAQGGVVDLSVCSDDAILMEHVFL
;
A
#
# COMPACT_ATOMS: atom_id res chain seq x y z
N MET A 1 7.94 -31.98 -28.57
CA MET A 1 7.59 -31.63 -29.95
C MET A 1 7.76 -30.13 -30.05
N SER A 2 8.87 -29.74 -30.66
CA SER A 2 9.29 -28.37 -30.88
C SER A 2 8.67 -27.94 -32.21
N GLU A 3 7.84 -26.90 -32.21
CA GLU A 3 7.40 -26.23 -33.44
C GLU A 3 7.91 -24.80 -33.43
N GLU A 4 8.61 -24.49 -34.52
CA GLU A 4 9.35 -23.28 -34.83
C GLU A 4 8.39 -22.09 -35.00
N PHE A 5 8.57 -21.05 -34.19
CA PHE A 5 8.13 -19.70 -34.58
C PHE A 5 9.13 -19.17 -35.59
N ALA A 6 8.85 -19.38 -36.88
CA ALA A 6 9.54 -18.70 -37.96
C ALA A 6 9.29 -17.19 -37.84
N SER A 7 10.37 -16.43 -37.63
CA SER A 7 10.36 -14.98 -37.79
C SER A 7 10.07 -14.66 -39.26
N CYS A 8 8.96 -13.98 -39.53
CA CYS A 8 8.80 -13.29 -40.81
C CYS A 8 9.88 -12.22 -40.89
N GLU A 9 10.90 -12.49 -41.72
CA GLU A 9 11.90 -11.51 -42.14
C GLU A 9 11.19 -10.29 -42.73
N GLU A 10 11.45 -9.12 -42.14
CA GLU A 10 11.15 -7.84 -42.77
C GLU A 10 11.93 -7.77 -44.10
N THR A 11 11.22 -7.86 -45.22
CA THR A 11 11.80 -7.50 -46.51
C THR A 11 11.96 -5.99 -46.53
N PRO A 12 13.18 -5.45 -46.68
CA PRO A 12 13.36 -4.02 -46.85
C PRO A 12 12.81 -3.67 -48.22
N PHE A 13 11.74 -2.87 -48.27
CA PHE A 13 11.24 -2.25 -49.50
C PHE A 13 12.33 -1.32 -50.05
N ASN A 14 13.30 -1.91 -50.76
CA ASN A 14 14.40 -1.20 -51.36
C ASN A 14 13.91 -0.55 -52.66
N SER A 15 14.02 0.78 -52.69
CA SER A 15 14.18 1.62 -53.89
C SER A 15 13.15 1.46 -55.02
N PHE A 16 11.90 1.84 -54.79
CA PHE A 16 11.16 2.48 -55.88
C PHE A 16 11.59 3.95 -55.94
N VAL A 17 12.48 4.28 -56.88
CA VAL A 17 12.68 5.68 -57.28
C VAL A 17 11.36 6.12 -57.92
N LEU A 18 10.51 6.76 -57.10
CA LEU A 18 9.27 7.35 -57.57
C LEU A 18 9.61 8.32 -58.72
N PRO A 19 8.85 8.30 -59.84
CA PRO A 19 9.05 9.28 -60.90
C PRO A 19 9.03 10.68 -60.30
N SER A 20 9.97 11.55 -60.70
CA SER A 20 9.97 12.95 -60.27
C SER A 20 8.57 13.52 -60.45
N ILE A 21 7.95 13.96 -59.35
CA ILE A 21 6.64 14.60 -59.33
C ILE A 21 6.65 15.69 -60.41
N ALA A 22 5.98 15.42 -61.53
CA ALA A 22 6.21 16.14 -62.78
C ALA A 22 5.56 17.54 -62.81
N GLY A 23 4.68 17.84 -61.85
CA GLY A 23 4.02 19.14 -61.71
C GLY A 23 4.41 19.87 -60.42
N ILE A 24 4.70 21.17 -60.53
CA ILE A 24 4.88 22.10 -59.39
C ILE A 24 3.67 22.04 -58.44
N HIS A 25 2.48 21.80 -58.99
CA HIS A 25 1.23 21.69 -58.26
C HIS A 25 1.18 20.46 -57.33
N ASP A 26 1.69 19.32 -57.78
CA ASP A 26 1.71 18.07 -57.01
C ASP A 26 2.77 18.12 -55.89
N LYS A 27 3.93 18.77 -56.14
CA LYS A 27 4.93 19.00 -55.08
C LYS A 27 4.35 19.86 -53.96
N ARG A 28 3.70 20.97 -54.30
CA ARG A 28 3.07 21.84 -53.31
C ARG A 28 1.97 21.12 -52.52
N PHE A 29 1.20 20.24 -53.18
CA PHE A 29 0.20 19.42 -52.50
C PHE A 29 0.83 18.45 -51.49
N VAL A 30 1.88 17.72 -51.88
CA VAL A 30 2.59 16.79 -51.00
C VAL A 30 3.19 17.52 -49.80
N ASP A 31 3.82 18.68 -50.00
CA ASP A 31 4.36 19.49 -48.91
C ASP A 31 3.26 19.94 -47.94
N THR A 32 2.10 20.35 -48.47
CA THR A 32 0.94 20.75 -47.66
C THR A 32 0.38 19.58 -46.86
N LEU A 33 0.33 18.38 -47.46
CA LEU A 33 -0.15 17.17 -46.82
C LEU A 33 0.78 16.68 -45.71
N CYS A 34 2.09 16.71 -45.93
CA CYS A 34 3.08 16.34 -44.92
C CYS A 34 3.03 17.29 -43.72
N ASN A 35 2.96 18.61 -43.98
CA ASN A 35 2.80 19.62 -42.93
C ASN A 35 1.51 19.43 -42.12
N TYR A 36 0.41 19.01 -42.77
CA TYR A 36 -0.84 18.70 -42.09
C TYR A 36 -0.69 17.49 -41.14
N ILE A 37 -0.09 16.39 -41.60
CA ILE A 37 0.09 15.18 -40.80
C ILE A 37 0.96 15.45 -39.57
N GLU A 38 2.09 16.14 -39.73
CA GLU A 38 3.00 16.43 -38.62
C GLU A 38 2.36 17.36 -37.58
N LYS A 39 1.64 18.40 -38.03
CA LYS A 39 0.92 19.31 -37.12
C LYS A 39 -0.17 18.61 -36.31
N GLU A 40 -0.91 17.68 -36.92
CA GLU A 40 -1.95 16.93 -36.21
C GLU A 40 -1.35 15.89 -35.24
N LYS A 41 -0.20 15.28 -35.57
CA LYS A 41 0.54 14.41 -34.64
C LYS A 41 1.08 15.16 -33.42
N GLU A 42 1.64 16.35 -33.61
CA GLU A 42 2.17 17.20 -32.53
C GLU A 42 1.06 17.60 -31.55
N LYS A 43 -0.12 17.98 -32.06
CA LYS A 43 -1.29 18.33 -31.24
C LYS A 43 -1.74 17.20 -30.30
N LEU A 44 -1.56 15.95 -30.72
CA LEU A 44 -2.05 14.78 -29.99
C LEU A 44 -1.02 14.14 -29.04
N LYS A 45 0.20 14.70 -28.92
CA LYS A 45 1.30 14.17 -28.06
C LYS A 45 1.52 12.66 -28.25
N CYS A 46 1.52 12.23 -29.51
CA CYS A 46 1.44 10.83 -29.91
C CYS A 46 2.81 10.11 -29.75
N PRO A 47 3.00 9.11 -28.86
CA PRO A 47 4.27 8.43 -28.68
C PRO A 47 4.67 7.59 -29.90
N GLU A 48 5.86 7.81 -30.49
CA GLU A 48 6.34 7.22 -31.77
C GLU A 48 6.13 5.71 -31.90
N ASN A 49 6.18 4.95 -30.80
CA ASN A 49 6.28 3.48 -30.82
C ASN A 49 4.98 2.69 -30.53
N VAL A 50 3.79 3.30 -30.55
CA VAL A 50 2.52 2.57 -30.27
C VAL A 50 1.48 2.76 -31.39
N PRO A 51 0.73 1.73 -31.80
CA PRO A 51 -0.45 1.88 -32.65
C PRO A 51 -1.54 2.66 -31.89
N ASP A 52 -1.67 3.95 -32.20
CA ASP A 52 -2.68 4.81 -31.61
C ASP A 52 -3.89 4.93 -32.55
N GLU A 53 -5.11 4.75 -32.01
CA GLU A 53 -6.35 4.93 -32.78
C GLU A 53 -6.46 6.34 -33.38
N GLN A 54 -5.87 7.32 -32.71
CA GLN A 54 -5.85 8.69 -33.16
C GLN A 54 -4.97 8.86 -34.41
N ARG A 55 -3.88 8.07 -34.55
CA ARG A 55 -3.03 8.07 -35.75
C ARG A 55 -3.77 7.57 -36.98
N TYR A 56 -4.56 6.51 -36.84
CA TYR A 56 -5.36 5.99 -37.95
C TYR A 56 -6.32 7.06 -38.48
N THR A 57 -6.98 7.82 -37.60
CA THR A 57 -7.87 8.91 -38.00
C THR A 57 -7.14 10.00 -38.80
N ILE A 58 -5.92 10.37 -38.38
CA ILE A 58 -5.08 11.35 -39.09
C ILE A 58 -4.72 10.84 -40.50
N TYR A 59 -4.25 9.59 -40.60
CA TYR A 59 -3.85 8.99 -41.87
C TYR A 59 -5.05 8.74 -42.79
N SER A 60 -6.21 8.38 -42.27
CA SER A 60 -7.46 8.23 -43.03
C SER A 60 -7.87 9.57 -43.65
N PHE A 61 -7.82 10.66 -42.88
CA PHE A 61 -8.14 12.01 -43.36
C PHE A 61 -7.10 12.54 -44.36
N ALA A 62 -5.82 12.20 -44.16
CA ALA A 62 -4.78 12.51 -45.14
C ALA A 62 -5.01 11.76 -46.46
N PHE A 63 -5.47 10.51 -46.41
CA PHE A 63 -5.79 9.73 -47.60
C PHE A 63 -7.00 10.31 -48.36
N ASP A 64 -8.00 10.85 -47.65
CA ASP A 64 -9.13 11.56 -48.27
C ASP A 64 -8.64 12.79 -49.07
N LYS A 65 -7.68 13.56 -48.54
CA LYS A 65 -7.05 14.67 -49.28
C LYS A 65 -6.34 14.20 -50.56
N VAL A 66 -5.73 13.01 -50.55
CA VAL A 66 -5.10 12.42 -51.75
C VAL A 66 -6.14 12.01 -52.78
N ILE A 67 -7.27 11.44 -52.34
CA ILE A 67 -8.41 11.07 -53.21
C ILE A 67 -9.00 12.33 -53.87
N GLU A 68 -9.11 13.44 -53.14
CA GLU A 68 -9.61 14.72 -53.66
C GLU A 68 -8.68 15.34 -54.71
N HIS A 69 -7.37 15.24 -54.49
CA HIS A 69 -6.36 15.78 -55.42
C HIS A 69 -6.21 14.91 -56.69
N ALA A 70 -6.19 13.59 -56.55
CA ALA A 70 -5.97 12.63 -57.63
C ALA A 70 -7.29 12.19 -58.32
N THR A 71 -8.03 13.17 -58.88
CA THR A 71 -9.37 12.97 -59.43
C THR A 71 -9.48 11.88 -60.50
N THR A 72 -8.45 11.68 -61.32
CA THR A 72 -8.39 10.62 -62.35
C THR A 72 -8.37 9.20 -61.76
N TYR A 73 -7.76 9.02 -60.59
CA TYR A 73 -7.62 7.73 -59.91
C TYR A 73 -8.57 7.57 -58.72
N LYS A 74 -9.48 8.54 -58.53
CA LYS A 74 -10.42 8.64 -57.41
C LYS A 74 -11.10 7.31 -57.12
N ARG A 75 -11.63 6.62 -58.14
CA ARG A 75 -12.36 5.36 -57.98
C ARG A 75 -11.49 4.26 -57.37
N ILE A 76 -10.24 4.12 -57.82
CA ILE A 76 -9.32 3.09 -57.33
C ILE A 76 -8.85 3.44 -55.91
N LEU A 77 -8.48 4.69 -55.66
CA LEU A 77 -8.04 5.14 -54.35
C LEU A 77 -9.14 5.02 -53.29
N THR A 78 -10.39 5.31 -53.64
CA THR A 78 -11.54 5.08 -52.74
C THR A 78 -11.72 3.60 -52.43
N CYS A 79 -11.59 2.71 -53.41
CA CYS A 79 -11.66 1.26 -53.17
C CYS A 79 -10.53 0.78 -52.24
N ILE A 80 -9.30 1.24 -52.45
CA ILE A 80 -8.16 0.92 -51.60
C ILE A 80 -8.43 1.40 -50.16
N LYS A 81 -8.82 2.66 -49.98
CA LYS A 81 -9.16 3.19 -48.66
C LYS A 81 -10.25 2.37 -47.97
N GLN A 82 -11.31 2.03 -48.70
CA GLN A 82 -12.41 1.23 -48.18
C GLN A 82 -11.94 -0.15 -47.70
N GLU A 83 -11.07 -0.82 -48.45
CA GLU A 83 -10.52 -2.13 -48.08
C GLU A 83 -9.67 -2.06 -46.80
N TYR A 84 -8.84 -1.04 -46.66
CA TYR A 84 -8.08 -0.80 -45.42
C TYR A 84 -9.00 -0.45 -44.23
N ASP A 85 -10.00 0.41 -44.45
CA ASP A 85 -10.96 0.81 -43.42
C ASP A 85 -11.81 -0.40 -42.94
N ASP A 86 -12.18 -1.29 -43.86
CA ASP A 86 -12.92 -2.53 -43.54
C ASP A 86 -12.03 -3.55 -42.83
N CYS A 87 -10.76 -3.69 -43.23
CA CYS A 87 -9.78 -4.56 -42.57
C CYS A 87 -9.51 -4.10 -41.12
N ILE A 88 -9.31 -2.81 -40.91
CA ILE A 88 -9.08 -2.22 -39.58
C ILE A 88 -10.34 -2.37 -38.72
N ARG A 89 -11.54 -2.20 -39.29
CA ARG A 89 -12.81 -2.44 -38.59
C ARG A 89 -12.93 -3.90 -38.15
N ALA A 90 -12.62 -4.85 -39.03
CA ALA A 90 -12.64 -6.28 -38.72
C ALA A 90 -11.62 -6.65 -37.63
N LEU A 91 -10.41 -6.07 -37.64
CA LEU A 91 -9.42 -6.26 -36.58
C LEU A 91 -9.88 -5.68 -35.23
N LYS A 92 -10.57 -4.53 -35.23
CA LYS A 92 -11.14 -3.92 -34.02
C LYS A 92 -12.34 -4.69 -33.47
N GLU A 93 -13.14 -5.29 -34.33
CA GLU A 93 -14.26 -6.16 -33.95
C GLU A 93 -13.74 -7.49 -33.40
N GLY A 94 -12.79 -8.12 -34.10
CA GLY A 94 -12.11 -9.34 -33.64
C GLY A 94 -11.39 -9.16 -32.28
N GLY A 95 -10.66 -8.06 -32.08
CA GLY A 95 -9.99 -7.78 -30.80
C GLY A 95 -10.94 -7.46 -29.65
N ARG A 96 -12.13 -6.91 -29.92
CA ARG A 96 -13.20 -6.70 -28.91
C ARG A 96 -13.89 -8.03 -28.57
N ASP A 97 -14.18 -8.85 -29.57
CA ASP A 97 -14.79 -10.17 -29.40
C ASP A 97 -13.83 -11.15 -28.71
N GLU A 98 -12.53 -11.08 -28.97
CA GLU A 98 -11.50 -11.89 -28.33
C GLU A 98 -11.29 -11.47 -26.87
N ARG A 99 -11.25 -10.15 -26.56
CA ARG A 99 -11.21 -9.65 -25.16
C ARG A 99 -12.49 -9.97 -24.40
N PHE A 100 -13.65 -9.85 -25.03
CA PHE A 100 -14.94 -10.19 -24.44
C PHE A 100 -15.04 -11.70 -24.20
N SER A 101 -14.64 -12.53 -25.17
CA SER A 101 -14.62 -13.99 -25.07
C SER A 101 -13.59 -14.47 -24.06
N HIS A 102 -12.40 -13.87 -24.01
CA HIS A 102 -11.36 -14.16 -23.02
C HIS A 102 -11.78 -13.70 -21.62
N GLY A 103 -12.49 -12.57 -21.50
CA GLY A 103 -13.10 -12.11 -20.25
C GLY A 103 -14.20 -13.07 -19.75
N LYS A 104 -15.07 -13.51 -20.66
CA LYS A 104 -16.12 -14.50 -20.38
C LYS A 104 -15.52 -15.87 -20.03
N MET A 105 -14.49 -16.32 -20.75
CA MET A 105 -13.73 -17.55 -20.47
C MET A 105 -12.99 -17.49 -19.12
N ARG A 106 -12.38 -16.35 -18.76
CA ARG A 106 -11.78 -16.16 -17.43
C ARG A 106 -12.84 -16.16 -16.33
N ALA A 107 -13.99 -15.52 -16.55
CA ALA A 107 -15.10 -15.52 -15.60
C ALA A 107 -15.69 -16.93 -15.43
N THR A 108 -15.93 -17.66 -16.52
CA THR A 108 -16.45 -19.04 -16.49
C THR A 108 -15.41 -20.08 -16.07
N ALA A 109 -14.11 -19.79 -16.15
CA ALA A 109 -13.04 -20.61 -15.56
C ALA A 109 -12.82 -20.31 -14.06
N ALA A 110 -13.12 -19.07 -13.62
CA ALA A 110 -13.10 -18.66 -12.21
C ALA A 110 -14.38 -19.05 -11.45
N GLU A 111 -15.51 -19.24 -12.13
CA GLU A 111 -16.77 -19.72 -11.54
C GLU A 111 -16.64 -21.10 -10.89
N PRO A 112 -16.04 -22.13 -11.52
CA PRO A 112 -15.80 -23.43 -10.91
C PRO A 112 -14.91 -23.37 -9.66
N THR A 113 -13.85 -22.54 -9.66
CA THR A 113 -12.96 -22.38 -8.51
C THR A 113 -13.62 -21.60 -7.38
N THR A 114 -14.39 -20.56 -7.70
CA THR A 114 -15.17 -19.78 -6.74
C THR A 114 -16.31 -20.62 -6.13
N LEU A 115 -17.03 -21.38 -6.96
CA LEU A 115 -18.08 -22.31 -6.53
C LEU A 115 -17.52 -23.49 -5.74
N MET A 116 -16.35 -24.01 -6.13
CA MET A 116 -15.63 -25.05 -5.37
C MET A 116 -15.21 -24.51 -4.00
N ASN A 117 -14.69 -23.29 -3.92
CA ASN A 117 -14.37 -22.63 -2.66
C ASN A 117 -15.62 -22.41 -1.79
N TYR A 118 -16.74 -21.98 -2.38
CA TYR A 118 -18.01 -21.83 -1.64
C TYR A 118 -18.57 -23.17 -1.19
N LYS A 119 -18.50 -24.24 -2.01
CA LYS A 119 -18.91 -25.59 -1.62
C LYS A 119 -18.02 -26.16 -0.51
N GLN A 120 -16.72 -25.95 -0.59
CA GLN A 120 -15.77 -26.36 0.44
C GLN A 120 -16.01 -25.59 1.74
N ARG A 121 -16.27 -24.27 1.66
CA ARG A 121 -16.61 -23.44 2.81
C ARG A 121 -17.95 -23.83 3.42
N ALA A 122 -18.96 -24.15 2.60
CA ALA A 122 -20.25 -24.64 3.06
C ALA A 122 -20.12 -26.00 3.77
N ALA A 123 -19.34 -26.93 3.21
CA ALA A 123 -19.06 -28.22 3.84
C ALA A 123 -18.29 -28.06 5.17
N GLU A 124 -17.32 -27.15 5.23
CA GLU A 124 -16.59 -26.83 6.46
C GLU A 124 -17.49 -26.20 7.53
N LEU A 125 -18.34 -25.24 7.14
CA LEU A 125 -19.31 -24.62 8.03
C LEU A 125 -20.34 -25.63 8.53
N GLN A 126 -20.80 -26.53 7.67
CA GLN A 126 -21.73 -27.61 8.03
C GLN A 126 -21.13 -28.54 9.08
N LYS A 127 -19.87 -28.98 8.90
CA LYS A 127 -19.16 -29.78 9.91
C LYS A 127 -18.99 -29.05 11.24
N ARG A 128 -18.72 -27.73 11.21
CA ARG A 128 -18.64 -26.92 12.44
C ARG A 128 -19.99 -26.77 13.13
N TYR A 129 -21.07 -26.61 12.37
CA TYR A 129 -22.42 -26.56 12.90
C TYR A 129 -22.81 -27.88 13.56
N GLU A 130 -22.60 -29.01 12.90
CA GLU A 130 -22.84 -30.35 13.44
C GLU A 130 -22.06 -30.59 14.73
N LEU A 131 -20.81 -30.11 14.80
CA LEU A 131 -19.99 -30.17 16.00
C LEU A 131 -20.57 -29.34 17.15
N MET A 132 -20.98 -28.10 16.86
CA MET A 132 -21.58 -27.22 17.85
C MET A 132 -22.92 -27.77 18.35
N ALA A 133 -23.72 -28.36 17.46
CA ALA A 133 -24.98 -29.02 17.82
C ALA A 133 -24.72 -30.23 18.73
N LEU A 134 -23.76 -31.09 18.38
CA LEU A 134 -23.37 -32.23 19.21
C LEU A 134 -22.91 -31.79 20.62
N LEU A 135 -22.10 -30.74 20.70
CA LEU A 135 -21.64 -30.20 21.98
C LEU A 135 -22.78 -29.57 22.78
N ALA A 136 -23.68 -28.83 22.13
CA ALA A 136 -24.86 -28.25 22.77
C ALA A 136 -25.80 -29.32 23.31
N ASP A 137 -26.03 -30.39 22.54
CA ASP A 137 -26.84 -31.54 22.94
C ASP A 137 -26.20 -32.30 24.11
N ALA A 138 -24.88 -32.47 24.11
CA ALA A 138 -24.15 -33.09 25.21
C ALA A 138 -24.23 -32.24 26.49
N VAL A 139 -24.05 -30.93 26.40
CA VAL A 139 -24.20 -30.01 27.53
C VAL A 139 -25.62 -30.04 28.08
N GLY A 140 -26.63 -29.96 27.21
CA GLY A 140 -28.04 -30.03 27.62
C GLY A 140 -28.43 -31.40 28.19
N SER A 141 -27.82 -32.49 27.71
CA SER A 141 -28.05 -33.84 28.24
C SER A 141 -27.40 -34.04 29.61
N TRP A 142 -26.21 -33.48 29.83
CA TRP A 142 -25.59 -33.46 31.16
C TRP A 142 -26.41 -32.62 32.14
N GLU A 143 -26.87 -31.43 31.72
CA GLU A 143 -27.66 -30.53 32.55
C GLU A 143 -28.96 -31.18 33.03
N ARG A 144 -29.60 -31.97 32.16
CA ARG A 144 -30.82 -32.76 32.44
C ARG A 144 -30.56 -34.09 33.14
N SER A 145 -29.30 -34.50 33.29
CA SER A 145 -28.96 -35.73 34.00
C SER A 145 -28.97 -35.52 35.52
N ASP A 146 -28.89 -36.62 36.26
CA ASP A 146 -28.79 -36.57 37.73
C ASP A 146 -27.43 -36.02 38.22
N LYS A 147 -26.53 -35.60 37.31
CA LYS A 147 -25.20 -35.01 37.59
C LYS A 147 -24.28 -35.89 38.44
N ASN A 148 -24.50 -37.20 38.40
CA ASN A 148 -23.69 -38.21 39.09
C ASN A 148 -22.26 -38.35 38.52
N VAL A 149 -22.03 -37.83 37.30
CA VAL A 149 -20.72 -37.77 36.64
C VAL A 149 -20.31 -36.30 36.53
N ALA A 150 -19.06 -35.99 36.86
CA ALA A 150 -18.55 -34.63 36.74
C ALA A 150 -18.64 -34.16 35.28
N PHE A 151 -18.97 -32.88 35.08
CA PHE A 151 -19.19 -32.30 33.75
C PHE A 151 -18.03 -32.58 32.78
N LEU A 152 -16.79 -32.45 33.25
CA LEU A 152 -15.61 -32.70 32.45
C LEU A 152 -15.52 -34.16 31.99
N ASP A 153 -15.76 -35.12 32.88
CA ASP A 153 -15.73 -36.55 32.57
C ASP A 153 -16.86 -36.95 31.61
N TYR A 154 -18.01 -36.28 31.69
CA TYR A 154 -19.13 -36.47 30.76
C TYR A 154 -18.85 -35.89 29.38
N MET A 155 -18.23 -34.71 29.32
CA MET A 155 -17.94 -34.01 28.05
C MET A 155 -16.71 -34.58 27.34
N LEU A 156 -15.81 -35.23 28.06
CA LEU A 156 -14.53 -35.74 27.56
C LEU A 156 -14.65 -36.66 26.34
N PRO A 157 -15.55 -37.66 26.30
CA PRO A 157 -15.75 -38.50 25.12
C PRO A 157 -16.28 -37.71 23.91
N VAL A 158 -17.15 -36.73 24.14
CA VAL A 158 -17.76 -35.88 23.10
C VAL A 158 -16.71 -34.96 22.50
N LEU A 159 -15.86 -34.35 23.33
CA LEU A 159 -14.75 -33.51 22.90
C LEU A 159 -13.66 -34.31 22.18
N THR A 160 -13.44 -35.57 22.58
CA THR A 160 -12.49 -36.47 21.90
C THR A 160 -12.99 -36.83 20.51
N TYR A 161 -14.26 -37.21 20.37
CA TYR A 161 -14.90 -37.48 19.09
C TYR A 161 -14.94 -36.24 18.17
N ALA A 162 -15.21 -35.07 18.75
CA ALA A 162 -15.15 -33.78 18.06
C ALA A 162 -13.76 -33.46 17.46
N PHE A 163 -12.70 -33.90 18.14
CA PHE A 163 -11.32 -33.72 17.71
C PHE A 163 -10.90 -34.71 16.61
N GLU A 164 -11.41 -35.94 16.65
CA GLU A 164 -11.20 -36.98 15.63
C GLU A 164 -11.78 -36.56 14.26
N ILE A 165 -12.97 -35.95 14.23
CA ILE A 165 -13.62 -35.50 12.98
C ILE A 165 -12.85 -34.37 12.27
N LYS A 166 -12.11 -33.53 13.01
CA LYS A 166 -11.25 -32.49 12.45
C LYS A 166 -9.93 -33.00 11.87
N GLY A 167 -9.71 -34.32 11.83
CA GLY A 167 -8.46 -34.92 11.36
C GLY A 167 -7.30 -34.74 12.34
N GLY A 168 -7.60 -34.44 13.61
CA GLY A 168 -6.59 -34.20 14.64
C GLY A 168 -5.66 -35.40 14.80
N TYR A 169 -6.19 -36.58 15.13
CA TYR A 169 -5.40 -37.76 15.49
C TYR A 169 -4.47 -38.29 14.39
N SER A 170 -4.87 -38.23 13.12
CA SER A 170 -4.11 -38.80 12.00
C SER A 170 -2.75 -38.12 11.78
N ARG A 171 -2.57 -36.88 12.27
CA ARG A 171 -1.31 -36.13 12.15
C ARG A 171 -0.40 -36.28 13.37
N TRP A 172 -0.91 -36.80 14.49
CA TRP A 172 -0.15 -36.99 15.72
C TRP A 172 0.55 -38.35 15.79
N THR A 173 0.05 -39.37 15.08
CA THR A 173 0.73 -40.67 14.98
C THR A 173 2.04 -40.62 14.20
N ASP A 174 2.22 -39.59 13.36
CA ASP A 174 3.40 -39.47 12.49
C ASP A 174 4.58 -38.73 13.15
N LEU A 175 4.35 -38.03 14.27
CA LEU A 175 5.35 -37.20 14.97
C LEU A 175 6.03 -37.87 16.17
N GLY A 176 5.62 -39.09 16.52
CA GLY A 176 6.26 -39.87 17.57
C GLY A 176 5.90 -41.33 17.40
N GLY A 177 6.86 -42.13 16.93
CA GLY A 177 6.65 -43.56 16.70
C GLY A 177 6.17 -44.27 17.97
N PHE A 178 4.87 -44.54 18.07
CA PHE A 178 4.31 -45.30 19.18
C PHE A 178 3.19 -46.24 18.73
N HIS A 179 3.29 -47.46 19.27
CA HIS A 179 2.52 -48.63 18.91
C HIS A 179 1.05 -48.56 19.33
N LYS A 180 0.18 -49.01 18.43
CA LYS A 180 -1.21 -49.42 18.70
C LYS A 180 -1.23 -50.42 19.87
N GLY A 181 -1.61 -49.96 21.06
CA GLY A 181 -1.70 -50.87 22.21
C GLY A 181 -2.65 -50.41 23.30
N HIS A 182 -2.65 -49.15 23.70
CA HIS A 182 -3.52 -48.66 24.78
C HIS A 182 -4.02 -47.26 24.43
N ARG A 183 -5.34 -47.08 24.26
CA ARG A 183 -5.96 -45.74 24.16
C ARG A 183 -5.86 -45.08 25.54
N ARG A 184 -4.70 -44.50 25.87
CA ARG A 184 -4.59 -43.52 26.96
C ARG A 184 -5.46 -42.30 26.59
N SER A 185 -6.10 -41.67 27.57
CA SER A 185 -6.99 -40.53 27.32
C SER A 185 -6.17 -39.35 26.80
N PHE A 186 -6.74 -38.52 25.92
CA PHE A 186 -6.12 -37.28 25.44
C PHE A 186 -5.68 -36.39 26.62
N THR A 187 -6.43 -36.40 27.72
CA THR A 187 -6.10 -35.67 28.95
C THR A 187 -4.84 -36.20 29.62
N ASP A 188 -4.65 -37.51 29.69
CA ASP A 188 -3.46 -38.11 30.31
C ASP A 188 -2.19 -37.66 29.57
N HIS A 189 -2.27 -37.58 28.24
CA HIS A 189 -1.16 -37.09 27.41
C HIS A 189 -0.89 -35.60 27.59
N LEU A 190 -1.93 -34.77 27.74
CA LEU A 190 -1.74 -33.34 28.02
C LEU A 190 -1.12 -33.11 29.40
N VAL A 191 -1.53 -33.89 30.40
CA VAL A 191 -0.95 -33.84 31.75
C VAL A 191 0.53 -34.22 31.69
N GLU A 192 0.87 -35.36 31.07
CA GLU A 192 2.27 -35.79 30.89
C GLU A 192 3.10 -34.73 30.14
N TYR A 193 2.51 -34.07 29.13
CA TYR A 193 3.18 -33.01 28.39
C TYR A 193 3.47 -31.76 29.24
N ILE A 194 2.52 -31.38 30.11
CA ILE A 194 2.65 -30.26 31.06
C ILE A 194 3.66 -30.61 32.16
N ASP A 195 3.62 -31.84 32.68
CA ASP A 195 4.56 -32.31 33.69
C ASP A 195 5.98 -32.27 33.15
N ARG A 196 6.19 -32.76 31.92
CA ARG A 196 7.48 -32.67 31.24
C ARG A 196 7.96 -31.23 31.07
N PHE A 197 7.06 -30.29 30.79
CA PHE A 197 7.41 -28.87 30.75
C PHE A 197 7.89 -28.36 32.11
N ASN A 198 7.17 -28.70 33.19
CA ASN A 198 7.51 -28.25 34.54
C ASN A 198 8.85 -28.86 35.00
N GLU A 199 9.12 -30.14 34.72
CA GLU A 199 10.41 -30.80 34.99
C GLU A 199 11.57 -30.02 34.37
N LEU A 200 11.51 -29.78 33.05
CA LEU A 200 12.55 -29.04 32.32
C LEU A 200 12.76 -27.62 32.87
N PHE A 201 11.68 -26.99 33.32
CA PHE A 201 11.72 -25.64 33.89
C PHE A 201 12.35 -25.62 35.28
N GLU A 202 12.02 -26.59 36.14
CA GLU A 202 12.57 -26.74 37.49
C GLU A 202 14.06 -27.13 37.47
N GLU A 203 14.48 -27.92 36.48
CA GLU A 203 15.88 -28.25 36.21
C GLU A 203 16.71 -27.05 35.67
N GLY A 204 16.08 -25.90 35.40
CA GLY A 204 16.74 -24.73 34.84
C GLY A 204 17.10 -24.85 33.35
N GLN A 205 16.62 -25.89 32.66
CA GLN A 205 16.84 -26.11 31.23
C GLN A 205 15.90 -25.25 30.39
N TYR A 206 16.02 -23.93 30.50
CA TYR A 206 15.09 -22.98 29.92
C TYR A 206 14.99 -23.05 28.39
N GLU A 207 16.06 -23.40 27.68
CA GLU A 207 16.03 -23.57 26.22
C GLU A 207 15.22 -24.81 25.80
N ALA A 208 15.41 -25.94 26.48
CA ALA A 208 14.63 -27.15 26.25
C ALA A 208 13.16 -26.95 26.63
N ALA A 209 12.89 -26.30 27.77
CA ALA A 209 11.55 -25.94 28.21
C ALA A 209 10.85 -25.01 27.20
N ALA A 210 11.57 -24.02 26.66
CA ALA A 210 11.08 -23.11 25.62
C ALA A 210 10.72 -23.85 24.32
N SER A 211 11.60 -24.74 23.83
CA SER A 211 11.34 -25.53 22.62
C SER A 211 10.15 -26.46 22.79
N HIS A 212 10.03 -27.10 23.97
CA HIS A 212 8.90 -27.95 24.32
C HIS A 212 7.59 -27.14 24.42
N ALA A 213 7.60 -25.99 25.09
CA ALA A 213 6.44 -25.11 25.16
C ALA A 213 6.00 -24.57 23.79
N ALA A 214 6.95 -24.21 22.91
CA ALA A 214 6.67 -23.74 21.56
C ALA A 214 5.93 -24.80 20.72
N LYS A 215 6.30 -26.07 20.87
CA LYS A 215 5.67 -27.21 20.19
C LYS A 215 4.40 -27.72 20.88
N SER A 216 3.93 -27.03 21.91
CA SER A 216 2.82 -27.52 22.74
C SER A 216 1.52 -27.70 21.95
N PRO A 217 0.83 -28.83 22.15
CA PRO A 217 -0.39 -29.15 21.40
C PRO A 217 -1.46 -28.09 21.67
N ILE A 218 -2.09 -27.63 20.58
CA ILE A 218 -3.17 -26.62 20.63
C ILE A 218 -2.72 -25.34 21.38
N LYS A 219 -1.41 -25.06 21.45
CA LYS A 219 -0.84 -23.89 22.14
C LYS A 219 -1.17 -23.84 23.64
N ILE A 220 -1.41 -25.00 24.27
CA ILE A 220 -1.80 -25.08 25.70
C ILE A 220 -0.77 -24.41 26.63
N LEU A 221 0.52 -24.42 26.26
CA LEU A 221 1.60 -23.78 27.01
C LEU A 221 1.92 -22.35 26.54
N TRP A 222 1.18 -21.77 25.60
CA TRP A 222 1.41 -20.40 25.14
C TRP A 222 0.66 -19.35 25.98
N ASN A 223 -0.02 -19.79 27.04
CA ASN A 223 -0.83 -18.93 27.89
C ASN A 223 0.02 -17.94 28.73
N THR A 224 -0.63 -16.88 29.22
CA THR A 224 0.01 -15.82 30.02
C THR A 224 0.68 -16.35 31.28
N LYS A 225 0.18 -17.43 31.90
CA LYS A 225 0.76 -18.02 33.11
C LYS A 225 2.14 -18.61 32.81
N VAL A 226 2.29 -19.32 31.69
CA VAL A 226 3.59 -19.88 31.27
C VAL A 226 4.56 -18.76 30.89
N ARG A 227 4.12 -17.75 30.14
CA ARG A 227 4.98 -16.60 29.81
C ARG A 227 5.44 -15.85 31.06
N LYS A 228 4.55 -15.66 32.04
CA LYS A 228 4.92 -15.07 33.33
C LYS A 228 5.94 -15.92 34.09
N LYS A 229 5.83 -17.26 34.08
CA LYS A 229 6.88 -18.14 34.63
C LYS A 229 8.24 -17.85 33.98
N PHE A 230 8.29 -17.75 32.66
CA PHE A 230 9.51 -17.41 31.94
C PHE A 230 10.03 -15.99 32.25
N THR A 231 9.16 -15.02 32.54
CA THR A 231 9.54 -13.66 32.97
C THR A 231 10.18 -13.65 34.35
N ASP A 232 9.62 -14.42 35.28
CA ASP A 232 10.03 -14.43 36.69
C ASP A 232 11.26 -15.34 36.93
N ALA A 233 11.74 -16.04 35.91
CA ALA A 233 12.91 -16.93 35.99
C ALA A 233 14.21 -16.12 36.17
N ILE A 234 15.02 -16.52 37.15
CA ILE A 234 16.31 -15.91 37.45
C ILE A 234 17.35 -16.50 36.50
N VAL A 235 18.09 -15.64 35.80
CA VAL A 235 19.12 -16.05 34.84
C VAL A 235 20.40 -15.23 35.04
N GLU A 236 21.54 -15.87 34.78
CA GLU A 236 22.85 -15.22 34.75
C GLU A 236 22.91 -14.15 33.66
N GLU A 237 23.60 -13.03 33.93
CA GLU A 237 23.62 -11.84 33.06
C GLU A 237 24.12 -12.11 31.62
N SER A 238 24.84 -13.20 31.38
CA SER A 238 25.37 -13.56 30.05
C SER A 238 24.42 -14.36 29.17
N ASN A 239 23.29 -14.85 29.68
CA ASN A 239 22.38 -15.74 28.96
C ASN A 239 21.15 -15.01 28.42
N LEU A 240 20.61 -15.51 27.31
CA LEU A 240 19.35 -14.99 26.76
C LEU A 240 18.22 -15.16 27.78
N PRO A 241 17.38 -14.14 27.99
CA PRO A 241 16.23 -14.23 28.88
C PRO A 241 15.33 -15.42 28.51
N PRO A 242 14.82 -16.20 29.47
CA PRO A 242 14.02 -17.40 29.19
C PRO A 242 12.76 -17.09 28.37
N LEU A 243 12.15 -15.94 28.60
CA LEU A 243 11.02 -15.46 27.80
C LEU A 243 11.41 -15.20 26.34
N LEU A 244 12.60 -14.67 26.08
CA LEU A 244 13.09 -14.46 24.72
C LEU A 244 13.42 -15.80 24.03
N LEU A 245 13.95 -16.79 24.76
CA LEU A 245 14.16 -18.16 24.26
C LEU A 245 12.83 -18.82 23.86
N PHE A 246 11.78 -18.62 24.67
CA PHE A 246 10.43 -19.05 24.33
C PHE A 246 9.96 -18.45 23.01
N PHE A 247 10.02 -17.12 22.84
CA PHE A 247 9.59 -16.47 21.60
C PHE A 247 10.45 -16.87 20.40
N LYS A 248 11.78 -16.98 20.56
CA LYS A 248 12.67 -17.49 19.51
C LYS A 248 12.25 -18.89 19.05
N SER A 249 11.91 -19.77 19.99
CA SER A 249 11.45 -21.13 19.70
C SER A 249 10.08 -21.14 19.00
N VAL A 250 9.14 -20.29 19.43
CA VAL A 250 7.83 -20.12 18.79
C VAL A 250 7.98 -19.66 17.34
N MET A 251 8.81 -18.64 17.08
CA MET A 251 9.01 -18.10 15.74
C MET A 251 9.80 -19.04 14.81
N SER A 252 10.56 -19.98 15.38
CA SER A 252 11.33 -20.98 14.63
C SER A 252 10.52 -22.24 14.31
N CYS A 253 9.35 -22.45 14.93
CA CYS A 253 8.52 -23.61 14.63
C CYS A 253 7.96 -23.54 13.20
N GLU A 254 7.82 -24.71 12.56
CA GLU A 254 7.23 -24.79 11.22
C GLU A 254 5.77 -24.33 11.23
N ALA A 255 5.42 -23.48 10.26
CA ALA A 255 4.08 -22.93 10.16
C ALA A 255 3.09 -24.04 9.77
N SER A 256 2.32 -24.50 10.75
CA SER A 256 1.13 -25.31 10.56
C SER A 256 -0.08 -24.49 10.98
N ASP A 257 -1.26 -24.76 10.40
CA ASP A 257 -2.55 -24.15 10.79
C ASP A 257 -2.80 -24.12 12.31
N THR A 258 -2.17 -25.02 13.08
CA THR A 258 -2.31 -25.10 14.55
C THR A 258 -1.22 -24.37 15.34
N HIS A 259 -0.14 -23.85 14.73
CA HIS A 259 1.02 -23.25 15.41
C HIS A 259 1.40 -21.85 14.91
N THR A 260 0.49 -21.13 14.28
CA THR A 260 0.73 -19.72 13.91
C THR A 260 0.64 -18.79 15.13
N PRO A 261 1.63 -17.93 15.42
CA PRO A 261 1.51 -16.95 16.50
C PRO A 261 0.39 -15.97 16.21
N ASN A 262 -0.37 -15.58 17.24
CA ASN A 262 -1.37 -14.52 17.12
C ASN A 262 -0.71 -13.14 17.24
N GLU A 263 -1.49 -12.08 17.06
CA GLU A 263 -1.01 -10.70 17.12
C GLU A 263 -0.37 -10.36 18.47
N ASP A 264 -0.99 -10.77 19.58
CA ASP A 264 -0.49 -10.52 20.94
C ASP A 264 0.89 -11.15 21.18
N ILE A 265 1.06 -12.42 20.76
CA ILE A 265 2.35 -13.13 20.89
C ILE A 265 3.41 -12.47 20.01
N CYS A 266 3.06 -12.04 18.80
CA CYS A 266 4.01 -11.33 17.92
C CYS A 266 4.44 -9.99 18.53
N LEU A 267 3.49 -9.22 19.07
CA LEU A 267 3.78 -7.92 19.70
C LEU A 267 4.67 -8.10 20.93
N GLU A 268 4.31 -9.02 21.83
CA GLU A 268 5.09 -9.30 23.04
C GLU A 268 6.49 -9.81 22.70
N ALA A 269 6.63 -10.68 21.69
CA ALA A 269 7.93 -11.17 21.21
C ALA A 269 8.84 -10.04 20.75
N VAL A 270 8.33 -9.11 19.94
CA VAL A 270 9.11 -7.96 19.45
C VAL A 270 9.47 -7.03 20.61
N MET A 271 8.52 -6.71 21.50
CA MET A 271 8.80 -5.87 22.67
C MET A 271 9.90 -6.45 23.55
N VAL A 272 9.87 -7.76 23.80
CA VAL A 272 10.89 -8.44 24.61
C VAL A 272 12.24 -8.46 23.89
N ALA A 273 12.27 -8.79 22.59
CA ALA A 273 13.52 -8.77 21.82
C ALA A 273 14.18 -7.38 21.83
N LEU A 274 13.39 -6.32 21.60
CA LEU A 274 13.88 -4.94 21.63
C LEU A 274 14.31 -4.49 23.03
N LYS A 275 13.60 -4.89 24.09
CA LYS A 275 13.99 -4.59 25.49
C LYS A 275 15.39 -5.11 25.83
N TYR A 276 15.78 -6.24 25.26
CA TYR A 276 17.09 -6.86 25.46
C TYR A 276 18.05 -6.60 24.28
N ASN A 277 17.80 -5.57 23.48
CA ASN A 277 18.66 -5.12 22.38
C ASN A 277 18.92 -6.15 21.26
N HIS A 278 18.02 -7.11 21.08
CA HIS A 278 18.12 -8.15 20.04
C HIS A 278 17.34 -7.76 18.77
N LEU A 279 17.75 -6.67 18.12
CA LEU A 279 17.13 -6.19 16.88
C LEU A 279 17.31 -7.19 15.72
N GLU A 280 18.42 -7.91 15.69
CA GLU A 280 18.74 -8.92 14.69
C GLU A 280 17.71 -10.05 14.65
N LEU A 281 17.15 -10.43 15.80
CA LEU A 281 16.07 -11.42 15.87
C LEU A 281 14.78 -10.88 15.23
N VAL A 282 14.46 -9.60 15.49
CA VAL A 282 13.28 -8.95 14.90
C VAL A 282 13.43 -8.84 13.38
N GLU A 283 14.60 -8.43 12.89
CA GLU A 283 14.93 -8.39 11.46
C GLU A 283 14.77 -9.78 10.83
N GLN A 284 15.31 -10.82 11.46
CA GLN A 284 15.17 -12.19 11.00
C GLN A 284 13.69 -12.61 10.92
N TRP A 285 12.90 -12.36 11.98
CA TRP A 285 11.50 -12.76 12.02
C TRP A 285 10.63 -12.04 10.99
N ILE A 286 10.91 -10.76 10.71
CA ILE A 286 10.23 -9.99 9.65
C ILE A 286 10.59 -10.53 8.27
N THR A 287 11.88 -10.80 8.03
CA THR A 287 12.40 -11.30 6.75
C THR A 287 11.87 -12.69 6.44
N GLN A 288 11.80 -13.56 7.45
CA GLN A 288 11.27 -14.92 7.35
C GLN A 288 9.73 -15.00 7.38
N GLN A 289 9.03 -13.85 7.42
CA GLN A 289 7.55 -13.77 7.48
C GLN A 289 6.94 -14.59 8.63
N ARG A 290 7.62 -14.62 9.78
CA ARG A 290 7.17 -15.38 10.98
C ARG A 290 6.22 -14.59 11.88
N LEU A 291 6.10 -13.29 11.66
CA LEU A 291 5.28 -12.38 12.45
C LEU A 291 4.00 -12.00 11.71
N ILE A 292 2.90 -11.87 12.46
CA ILE A 292 1.77 -11.08 12.01
C ILE A 292 2.14 -9.61 12.22
N ILE A 293 2.36 -8.91 11.11
CA ILE A 293 2.80 -7.52 11.13
C ILE A 293 1.56 -6.62 11.34
N THR A 294 1.54 -5.91 12.47
CA THR A 294 0.49 -4.96 12.84
C THR A 294 1.07 -3.56 13.03
N GLU A 295 0.20 -2.54 13.02
CA GLU A 295 0.61 -1.15 13.26
C GLU A 295 1.24 -1.00 14.65
N ALA A 296 0.62 -1.55 15.69
CA ALA A 296 1.11 -1.49 17.07
C ALA A 296 2.49 -2.15 17.24
N LEU A 297 2.74 -3.28 16.58
CA LEU A 297 4.04 -3.95 16.58
C LEU A 297 5.09 -3.08 15.88
N THR A 298 4.74 -2.49 14.75
CA THR A 298 5.65 -1.66 13.96
C THR A 298 5.98 -0.34 14.68
N ASP A 299 5.02 0.22 15.41
CA ASP A 299 5.21 1.39 16.26
C ASP A 299 6.30 1.14 17.32
N GLN A 300 6.42 -0.08 17.85
CA GLN A 300 7.48 -0.42 18.81
C GLN A 300 8.87 -0.41 18.16
N ILE A 301 9.00 -0.96 16.95
CA ILE A 301 10.25 -0.96 16.18
C ILE A 301 10.66 0.47 15.87
N TYR A 302 9.71 1.29 15.43
CA TYR A 302 9.94 2.70 15.13
C TYR A 302 10.41 3.47 16.37
N LYS A 303 9.70 3.35 17.51
CA LYS A 303 10.07 4.00 18.78
C LYS A 303 11.43 3.56 19.30
N TYR A 304 11.75 2.28 19.17
CA TYR A 304 13.07 1.76 19.54
C TYR A 304 14.19 2.41 18.72
N GLY A 305 13.97 2.61 17.42
CA GLY A 305 14.91 3.34 16.56
C GLY A 305 15.06 4.82 16.93
N GLU A 306 13.99 5.50 17.35
CA GLU A 306 14.07 6.89 17.81
C GLU A 306 14.89 7.05 19.10
N ASN A 307 14.84 6.05 19.98
CA ASN A 307 15.60 6.04 21.23
C ASN A 307 17.05 5.56 21.07
N ASN A 308 17.40 4.90 19.96
CA ASN A 308 18.71 4.29 19.74
C ASN A 308 19.32 4.73 18.40
N PRO A 309 20.11 5.83 18.37
CA PRO A 309 20.65 6.40 17.15
C PRO A 309 21.49 5.42 16.29
N GLU A 310 22.22 4.50 16.93
CA GLU A 310 23.10 3.55 16.23
C GLU A 310 22.34 2.60 15.29
N VAL A 311 21.11 2.24 15.66
CA VAL A 311 20.26 1.31 14.90
C VAL A 311 19.08 2.00 14.23
N ALA A 312 18.99 3.33 14.34
CA ALA A 312 17.87 4.12 13.83
C ALA A 312 17.59 3.87 12.34
N HIS A 313 18.64 3.80 11.51
CA HIS A 313 18.49 3.54 10.08
C HIS A 313 17.89 2.14 9.80
N THR A 314 18.34 1.11 10.52
CA THR A 314 17.81 -0.25 10.40
C THR A 314 16.36 -0.31 10.85
N CYS A 315 16.03 0.28 12.00
CA CYS A 315 14.67 0.36 12.51
C CYS A 315 13.73 1.10 11.55
N LEU A 316 14.15 2.22 10.97
CA LEU A 316 13.35 2.95 9.96
C LEU A 316 13.14 2.11 8.69
N THR A 317 14.13 1.32 8.29
CA THR A 317 14.02 0.42 7.13
C THR A 317 13.02 -0.71 7.39
N LEU A 318 13.11 -1.35 8.56
CA LEU A 318 12.19 -2.40 8.98
C LEU A 318 10.77 -1.86 9.17
N ALA A 319 10.63 -0.71 9.83
CA ALA A 319 9.34 -0.06 10.04
C ALA A 319 8.68 0.35 8.72
N GLN A 320 9.44 0.88 7.76
CA GLN A 320 8.94 1.18 6.42
C GLN A 320 8.32 -0.05 5.76
N GLU A 321 9.04 -1.17 5.71
CA GLU A 321 8.56 -2.41 5.08
C GLU A 321 7.35 -2.98 5.83
N ALA A 322 7.39 -2.97 7.16
CA ALA A 322 6.31 -3.45 8.00
C ALA A 322 5.02 -2.61 7.84
N TYR A 323 5.10 -1.29 7.86
CA TYR A 323 3.95 -0.40 7.62
C TYR A 323 3.36 -0.58 6.23
N ARG A 324 4.18 -0.83 5.20
CA ARG A 324 3.69 -1.15 3.84
C ARG A 324 2.86 -2.42 3.85
N ARG A 325 3.28 -3.46 4.57
CA ARG A 325 2.52 -4.72 4.72
C ARG A 325 1.19 -4.50 5.46
N CYS A 326 1.18 -3.64 6.48
CA CYS A 326 -0.04 -3.24 7.20
C CYS A 326 -0.95 -2.27 6.42
N LYS A 327 -0.52 -1.77 5.26
CA LYS A 327 -1.20 -0.70 4.50
C LYS A 327 -1.35 0.63 5.27
N VAL A 328 -0.49 0.87 6.26
CA VAL A 328 -0.43 2.14 6.99
C VAL A 328 0.49 3.10 6.24
N ASN A 329 -0.03 3.64 5.12
CA ASN A 329 0.78 4.35 4.12
C ASN A 329 1.47 5.60 4.66
N LYS A 330 0.79 6.38 5.52
CA LYS A 330 1.35 7.61 6.09
C LYS A 330 2.63 7.36 6.91
N LYS A 331 2.65 6.30 7.73
CA LYS A 331 3.81 5.95 8.55
C LYS A 331 4.93 5.34 7.72
N ALA A 332 4.59 4.58 6.66
CA ALA A 332 5.58 4.10 5.69
C ALA A 332 6.27 5.25 4.95
N ALA A 333 5.50 6.23 4.46
CA ALA A 333 6.03 7.43 3.82
C ALA A 333 6.88 8.27 4.78
N LEU A 334 6.44 8.43 6.04
CA LEU A 334 7.23 9.11 7.07
C LEU A 334 8.61 8.46 7.26
N CYS A 335 8.67 7.12 7.31
CA CYS A 335 9.93 6.40 7.42
C CYS A 335 10.84 6.66 6.21
N MET A 336 10.31 6.71 4.99
CA MET A 336 11.08 7.05 3.79
C MET A 336 11.63 8.47 3.87
N CYS A 337 10.82 9.44 4.27
CA CYS A 337 11.23 10.84 4.43
C CYS A 337 12.34 10.99 5.49
N LYS A 338 12.20 10.34 6.66
CA LYS A 338 13.22 10.37 7.72
C LYS A 338 14.55 9.72 7.31
N ARG A 339 14.54 8.85 6.30
CA ARG A 339 15.74 8.24 5.71
C ARG A 339 16.37 9.09 4.59
N GLY A 340 15.83 10.28 4.30
CA GLY A 340 16.27 11.11 3.17
C GLY A 340 15.82 10.58 1.81
N ARG A 341 14.90 9.60 1.76
CA ARG A 341 14.38 9.01 0.51
C ARG A 341 13.10 9.70 0.06
N VAL A 342 13.13 11.04 -0.03
CA VAL A 342 11.95 11.89 -0.23
C VAL A 342 11.26 11.61 -1.57
N TYR A 343 12.03 11.53 -2.66
CA TYR A 343 11.49 11.21 -3.99
C TYR A 343 10.77 9.87 -4.03
N GLU A 344 11.29 8.86 -3.33
CA GLU A 344 10.61 7.58 -3.25
C GLU A 344 9.33 7.66 -2.44
N ALA A 345 9.32 8.43 -1.35
CA ALA A 345 8.13 8.67 -0.55
C ALA A 345 7.01 9.29 -1.41
N VAL A 346 7.32 10.30 -2.22
CA VAL A 346 6.34 10.96 -3.08
C VAL A 346 5.86 10.06 -4.21
N ARG A 347 6.76 9.29 -4.83
CA ARG A 347 6.36 8.29 -5.82
C ARG A 347 5.47 7.21 -5.21
N TYR A 348 5.77 6.76 -3.99
CA TYR A 348 4.94 5.81 -3.25
C TYR A 348 3.55 6.39 -2.95
N ILE A 349 3.48 7.63 -2.47
CA ILE A 349 2.23 8.35 -2.22
C ILE A 349 1.38 8.42 -3.50
N HIS A 350 1.97 8.80 -4.64
CA HIS A 350 1.25 8.85 -5.92
C HIS A 350 0.79 7.49 -6.47
N GLN A 351 1.36 6.39 -5.99
CA GLN A 351 0.93 5.02 -6.32
C GLN A 351 -0.17 4.53 -5.37
N CYS A 352 -0.21 5.05 -4.15
CA CYS A 352 -1.26 4.78 -3.18
C CYS A 352 -2.51 5.59 -3.53
N MET A 353 -3.56 4.93 -4.06
CA MET A 353 -4.87 5.55 -4.34
C MET A 353 -5.63 6.05 -3.09
N ALA A 354 -5.04 5.97 -1.89
CA ALA A 354 -5.70 6.14 -0.59
C ALA A 354 -4.92 7.08 0.36
N PHE A 355 -4.15 8.03 -0.16
CA PHE A 355 -3.50 9.04 0.67
C PHE A 355 -4.43 10.24 0.85
N SER A 356 -4.88 10.48 2.08
CA SER A 356 -5.82 11.56 2.41
C SER A 356 -5.11 12.86 2.77
N GLN A 357 -5.86 13.97 2.82
CA GLN A 357 -5.35 15.26 3.30
C GLN A 357 -4.82 15.17 4.74
N GLU A 358 -5.45 14.36 5.60
CA GLU A 358 -4.98 14.10 6.96
C GLU A 358 -3.63 13.37 6.99
N ASP A 359 -3.40 12.46 6.04
CA ASP A 359 -2.13 11.73 5.93
C ASP A 359 -0.98 12.66 5.50
N PHE A 360 -1.27 13.63 4.62
CA PHE A 360 -0.30 14.68 4.27
C PHE A 360 0.01 15.59 5.45
N LEU A 361 -1.02 16.02 6.19
CA LEU A 361 -0.83 16.82 7.40
C LEU A 361 0.03 16.06 8.42
N TYR A 362 -0.26 14.78 8.62
CA TYR A 362 0.56 13.91 9.48
C TYR A 362 2.04 13.89 9.05
N LEU A 363 2.33 13.80 7.75
CA LEU A 363 3.71 13.84 7.25
C LEU A 363 4.41 15.17 7.57
N VAL A 364 3.72 16.29 7.33
CA VAL A 364 4.24 17.64 7.57
C VAL A 364 4.54 17.86 9.06
N GLN A 365 3.66 17.36 9.93
CA GLN A 365 3.82 17.42 11.39
C GLN A 365 5.03 16.64 11.90
N HIS A 366 5.34 15.50 11.27
CA HIS A 366 6.37 14.58 11.75
C HIS A 366 7.68 14.66 10.94
N CYS A 367 7.68 15.37 9.81
CA CYS A 367 8.83 15.58 8.95
C CYS A 367 8.95 17.04 8.50
N HIS A 368 9.90 17.74 9.11
CA HIS A 368 10.15 19.17 8.90
C HIS A 368 11.27 19.45 7.90
N SER A 369 11.67 18.45 7.09
CA SER A 369 12.72 18.64 6.09
C SER A 369 12.20 19.55 4.98
N ALA A 370 12.91 20.63 4.68
CA ALA A 370 12.52 21.55 3.62
C ALA A 370 12.41 20.85 2.26
N GLU A 371 13.28 19.88 1.98
CA GLU A 371 13.20 19.02 0.78
C GLU A 371 11.88 18.24 0.72
N VAL A 372 11.39 17.73 1.87
CA VAL A 372 10.10 17.01 1.95
C VAL A 372 8.95 17.94 1.69
N LEU A 373 8.94 19.10 2.34
CA LEU A 373 7.87 20.09 2.18
C LEU A 373 7.82 20.62 0.73
N HIS A 374 8.99 20.85 0.13
CA HIS A 374 9.13 21.29 -1.26
C HIS A 374 8.60 20.24 -2.25
N ILE A 375 9.01 18.97 -2.13
CA ILE A 375 8.57 17.93 -3.08
C ILE A 375 7.07 17.62 -2.93
N LEU A 376 6.50 17.76 -1.73
CA LEU A 376 5.05 17.57 -1.50
C LEU A 376 4.18 18.70 -2.07
N THR A 377 4.76 19.86 -2.37
CA THR A 377 4.05 21.05 -2.90
C THR A 377 4.31 21.28 -4.39
N GLN A 378 5.12 20.43 -5.03
CA GLN A 378 5.43 20.51 -6.46
C GLN A 378 4.83 19.37 -7.27
N LYS A 379 4.61 19.66 -8.56
CA LYS A 379 4.21 18.64 -9.55
C LYS A 379 5.40 17.73 -9.84
N LEU A 380 5.21 16.42 -9.65
CA LEU A 380 6.22 15.40 -10.00
C LEU A 380 5.71 14.54 -11.16
N ASP A 381 6.54 14.31 -12.18
CA ASP A 381 6.23 13.47 -13.34
C ASP A 381 4.89 13.81 -14.05
N GLY A 382 4.54 15.10 -14.09
CA GLY A 382 3.29 15.58 -14.69
C GLY A 382 2.02 15.33 -13.84
N LYS A 383 2.15 14.74 -12.65
CA LYS A 383 1.06 14.64 -11.68
C LYS A 383 0.92 15.94 -10.88
N GLN A 384 -0.30 16.25 -10.46
CA GLN A 384 -0.56 17.41 -9.59
C GLN A 384 0.20 17.28 -8.26
N ALA A 385 0.50 18.42 -7.63
CA ALA A 385 1.17 18.47 -6.36
C ALA A 385 0.38 17.67 -5.30
N PRO A 386 1.04 16.83 -4.48
CA PRO A 386 0.37 16.06 -3.44
C PRO A 386 -0.40 16.92 -2.41
N MET A 387 0.07 18.14 -2.15
CA MET A 387 -0.55 19.06 -1.19
C MET A 387 -0.49 20.51 -1.68
N SER A 388 -1.49 21.30 -1.28
CA SER A 388 -1.51 22.76 -1.47
C SER A 388 -0.44 23.44 -0.60
N LEU A 389 0.27 24.40 -1.20
CA LEU A 389 1.30 25.18 -0.53
C LEU A 389 0.70 26.02 0.61
N GLY A 390 -0.41 26.71 0.34
CA GLY A 390 -1.07 27.57 1.33
C GLY A 390 -1.63 26.78 2.52
N CYS A 391 -2.27 25.63 2.28
CA CYS A 391 -2.76 24.77 3.35
C CYS A 391 -1.63 24.22 4.23
N MET A 392 -0.49 23.87 3.63
CA MET A 392 0.70 23.40 4.35
C MET A 392 1.28 24.52 5.23
N VAL A 393 1.40 25.72 4.70
CA VAL A 393 1.91 26.90 5.44
C VAL A 393 1.00 27.23 6.62
N LEU A 394 -0.33 27.30 6.42
CA LEU A 394 -1.29 27.58 7.49
C LEU A 394 -1.22 26.53 8.62
N SER A 395 -1.05 25.26 8.24
CA SER A 395 -0.92 24.15 9.19
C SER A 395 0.37 24.21 10.01
N LEU A 396 1.50 24.55 9.38
CA LEU A 396 2.77 24.76 10.09
C LEU A 396 2.72 26.01 10.99
N MET A 397 1.99 27.05 10.58
CA MET A 397 1.79 28.26 11.38
C MET A 397 0.96 27.99 12.64
N SER A 398 -0.12 27.20 12.54
CA SER A 398 -0.95 26.85 13.70
C SER A 398 -0.20 26.05 14.77
N GLU A 399 0.82 25.29 14.35
CA GLU A 399 1.71 24.53 15.25
C GLU A 399 2.95 25.30 15.72
N ASN A 400 3.02 26.60 15.44
CA ASN A 400 4.13 27.47 15.84
C ASN A 400 5.49 27.04 15.23
N LYS A 401 5.49 26.35 14.07
CA LYS A 401 6.69 25.87 13.36
C LYS A 401 7.22 26.88 12.34
N TRP A 402 7.38 28.13 12.76
CA TRP A 402 7.68 29.28 11.89
C TRP A 402 8.96 29.16 11.07
N ASN A 403 10.02 28.54 11.62
CA ASN A 403 11.28 28.36 10.89
C ASN A 403 11.08 27.52 9.62
N CYS A 404 10.22 26.50 9.68
CA CYS A 404 9.89 25.65 8.55
C CYS A 404 9.05 26.42 7.52
N CYS A 405 8.06 27.20 7.97
CA CYS A 405 7.26 28.06 7.10
C CYS A 405 8.14 29.05 6.32
N LEU A 406 9.05 29.73 7.04
CA LEU A 406 9.97 30.69 6.44
C LEU A 406 10.87 30.01 5.42
N GLN A 407 11.48 28.88 5.77
CA GLN A 407 12.39 28.19 4.87
C GLN A 407 11.67 27.75 3.60
N LEU A 408 10.48 27.16 3.72
CA LEU A 408 9.66 26.77 2.59
C LEU A 408 9.29 27.97 1.70
N LEU A 409 8.74 29.03 2.27
CA LEU A 409 8.37 30.21 1.49
C LEU A 409 9.57 30.91 0.84
N LYS A 410 10.72 30.94 1.53
CA LYS A 410 11.98 31.47 0.98
C LYS A 410 12.51 30.62 -0.16
N GLU A 411 12.49 29.30 -0.03
CA GLU A 411 12.92 28.40 -1.09
C GLU A 411 12.06 28.61 -2.34
N PHE A 412 10.74 28.71 -2.20
CA PHE A 412 9.84 29.04 -3.32
C PHE A 412 10.13 30.40 -3.96
N SER A 413 10.46 31.42 -3.16
CA SER A 413 10.88 32.72 -3.70
C SER A 413 12.26 32.68 -4.38
N ALA A 414 13.15 31.77 -3.96
CA ALA A 414 14.51 31.62 -4.48
C ALA A 414 14.57 30.86 -5.82
N PHE A 415 13.61 29.98 -6.11
CA PHE A 415 13.53 29.25 -7.40
C PHE A 415 13.07 30.12 -8.58
N GLY A 416 12.59 31.35 -8.31
CA GLY A 416 12.23 32.35 -9.31
C GLY A 416 10.95 33.09 -8.91
N LYS A 417 10.87 34.38 -9.24
CA LYS A 417 9.73 35.25 -8.89
C LYS A 417 8.37 34.68 -9.35
N ASP A 418 8.37 34.03 -10.51
CA ASP A 418 7.18 33.42 -11.10
C ASP A 418 6.76 32.10 -10.43
N THR A 419 7.61 31.49 -9.58
CA THR A 419 7.36 30.16 -8.99
C THR A 419 6.41 30.27 -7.79
N LEU A 420 6.63 31.26 -6.93
CA LEU A 420 5.71 31.54 -5.82
C LEU A 420 4.37 32.06 -6.35
N GLU A 421 4.39 32.92 -7.37
CA GLU A 421 3.19 33.38 -8.06
C GLU A 421 2.40 32.19 -8.63
N GLN A 422 3.02 31.33 -9.44
CA GLN A 422 2.35 30.14 -9.97
C GLN A 422 1.84 29.20 -8.88
N ALA A 423 2.56 29.06 -7.76
CA ALA A 423 2.11 28.24 -6.65
C ALA A 423 0.87 28.81 -5.96
N ILE A 424 0.79 30.14 -5.78
CA ILE A 424 -0.39 30.83 -5.22
C ILE A 424 -1.55 30.79 -6.22
N LEU A 425 -1.30 31.07 -7.50
CA LEU A 425 -2.33 31.09 -8.56
C LEU A 425 -2.92 29.69 -8.83
N ALA A 426 -2.10 28.64 -8.73
CA ALA A 426 -2.52 27.25 -8.95
C ALA A 426 -3.00 26.55 -7.67
N ASP A 427 -3.06 27.27 -6.54
CA ASP A 427 -3.52 26.72 -5.27
C ASP A 427 -5.06 26.64 -5.23
N GLU A 428 -5.61 25.52 -5.70
CA GLU A 428 -7.06 25.30 -5.72
C GLU A 428 -7.66 25.09 -4.32
N MET A 429 -6.84 24.77 -3.31
CA MET A 429 -7.31 24.36 -1.98
C MET A 429 -7.18 25.47 -0.92
N CYS A 430 -6.19 26.35 -1.03
CA CYS A 430 -6.04 27.49 -0.13
C CYS A 430 -6.73 28.72 -0.71
N THR A 431 -7.72 29.26 0.02
CA THR A 431 -8.46 30.43 -0.45
C THR A 431 -7.59 31.70 -0.43
N PRO A 432 -7.97 32.75 -1.18
CA PRO A 432 -7.30 34.06 -1.12
C PRO A 432 -7.24 34.61 0.31
N GLU A 433 -8.28 34.43 1.11
CA GLU A 433 -8.31 34.84 2.53
C GLU A 433 -7.27 34.08 3.36
N GLY A 434 -7.07 32.79 3.09
CA GLY A 434 -6.01 32.00 3.72
C GLY A 434 -4.62 32.53 3.38
N TRP A 435 -4.39 32.94 2.13
CA TRP A 435 -3.13 33.58 1.73
C TRP A 435 -2.95 34.99 2.32
N ILE A 436 -4.03 35.74 2.51
CA ILE A 436 -4.01 37.02 3.25
C ILE A 436 -3.62 36.78 4.71
N GLU A 437 -4.16 35.75 5.36
CA GLU A 437 -3.78 35.37 6.73
C GLU A 437 -2.27 35.04 6.81
N ILE A 438 -1.75 34.29 5.84
CA ILE A 438 -0.31 33.99 5.73
C ILE A 438 0.49 35.30 5.62
N ALA A 439 0.08 36.23 4.77
CA ALA A 439 0.76 37.50 4.57
C ALA A 439 0.78 38.36 5.84
N HIS A 440 -0.35 38.48 6.55
CA HIS A 440 -0.42 39.20 7.83
C HIS A 440 0.49 38.58 8.89
N LYS A 441 0.47 37.25 9.03
CA LYS A 441 1.37 36.53 9.94
C LYS A 441 2.85 36.71 9.58
N CYS A 442 3.17 36.86 8.29
CA CYS A 442 4.52 37.22 7.85
C CYS A 442 4.90 38.66 8.26
N GLN A 443 3.97 39.63 8.17
CA GLN A 443 4.20 41.02 8.62
C GLN A 443 4.47 41.09 10.13
N GLU A 444 3.67 40.41 10.95
CA GLU A 444 3.83 40.36 12.41
C GLU A 444 5.19 39.82 12.85
N ARG A 445 5.87 39.03 11.99
CA ARG A 445 7.17 38.41 12.24
C ARG A 445 8.35 39.14 11.57
N ASN A 446 8.12 40.34 11.04
CA ASN A 446 9.10 41.15 10.28
C ASN A 446 9.57 40.50 8.96
N TRP A 447 8.74 39.68 8.31
CA TRP A 447 9.00 39.15 6.96
C TRP A 447 8.29 40.00 5.90
N GLU A 448 8.52 41.31 5.99
CA GLU A 448 7.78 42.32 5.22
C GLU A 448 7.90 42.10 3.72
N GLN A 449 9.08 41.76 3.21
CA GLN A 449 9.31 41.55 1.78
C GLN A 449 8.45 40.40 1.22
N LEU A 450 8.35 39.29 1.96
CA LEU A 450 7.56 38.13 1.58
C LEU A 450 6.06 38.43 1.66
N ALA A 451 5.64 39.16 2.70
CA ALA A 451 4.25 39.57 2.83
C ALA A 451 3.81 40.50 1.70
N HIS A 452 4.65 41.48 1.33
CA HIS A 452 4.36 42.38 0.20
C HIS A 452 4.30 41.60 -1.12
N GLU A 453 5.16 40.61 -1.31
CA GLU A 453 5.14 39.76 -2.50
C GLU A 453 3.83 38.96 -2.61
N ILE A 454 3.40 38.31 -1.53
CA ILE A 454 2.13 37.56 -1.48
C ILE A 454 0.94 38.50 -1.75
N ILE A 455 0.87 39.65 -1.07
CA ILE A 455 -0.22 40.62 -1.25
C ILE A 455 -0.24 41.13 -2.69
N SER A 456 0.93 41.49 -3.25
CA SER A 456 1.03 41.98 -4.63
C SER A 456 0.52 40.95 -5.65
N ILE A 457 0.78 39.67 -5.43
CA ILE A 457 0.30 38.57 -6.30
C ILE A 457 -1.22 38.45 -6.22
N LEU A 458 -1.79 38.53 -5.02
CA LEU A 458 -3.25 38.44 -4.82
C LEU A 458 -3.99 39.65 -5.40
N SER A 459 -3.48 40.86 -5.19
CA SER A 459 -4.06 42.10 -5.72
C SER A 459 -4.06 42.16 -7.25
N ALA A 460 -3.10 41.49 -7.90
CA ALA A 460 -3.01 41.41 -9.36
C ALA A 460 -4.10 40.53 -10.01
N GLN A 461 -4.80 39.68 -9.25
CA GLN A 461 -5.82 38.76 -9.79
C GLN A 461 -7.16 39.43 -10.15
N GLY A 462 -7.37 40.71 -9.80
CA GLY A 462 -8.59 41.45 -10.15
C GLY A 462 -9.84 40.89 -9.45
N GLY A 463 -10.13 41.40 -8.25
CA GLY A 463 -11.35 41.04 -7.49
C GLY A 463 -11.14 40.92 -5.97
N VAL A 464 -9.89 40.86 -5.50
CA VAL A 464 -9.57 40.94 -4.08
C VAL A 464 -9.55 42.40 -3.67
N VAL A 465 -10.62 42.85 -3.01
CA VAL A 465 -10.66 44.17 -2.39
C VAL A 465 -9.66 44.17 -1.23
N ASP A 466 -8.69 45.09 -1.29
CA ASP A 466 -7.86 45.44 -0.15
C ASP A 466 -8.78 45.81 1.01
N LEU A 467 -8.93 44.93 2.00
CA LEU A 467 -9.29 45.37 3.34
C LEU A 467 -8.05 45.97 3.99
N SER A 468 -7.51 47.03 3.34
CA SER A 468 -6.75 48.01 4.08
C SER A 468 -7.75 48.56 5.09
N VAL A 469 -7.50 48.33 6.37
CA VAL A 469 -8.21 48.98 7.46
C VAL A 469 -7.85 50.46 7.35
N CYS A 470 -8.52 51.16 6.45
CA CYS A 470 -8.54 52.60 6.40
C CYS A 470 -9.41 53.00 7.59
N SER A 471 -8.81 53.72 8.53
CA SER A 471 -9.41 54.18 9.78
C SER A 471 -10.63 55.09 9.64
N ASP A 472 -11.18 55.24 8.45
CA ASP A 472 -12.22 56.21 8.10
C ASP A 472 -13.63 55.60 8.08
N ASP A 473 -13.77 54.26 8.12
CA ASP A 473 -15.08 53.59 8.27
C ASP A 473 -15.73 53.86 9.64
N ALA A 474 -14.97 54.37 10.61
CA ALA A 474 -15.50 54.80 11.91
C ALA A 474 -16.30 56.11 11.84
N ILE A 475 -16.17 56.92 10.78
CA ILE A 475 -16.84 58.23 10.69
C ILE A 475 -18.18 58.14 9.93
N LEU A 476 -18.41 57.07 9.15
CA LEU A 476 -19.64 56.90 8.37
C LEU A 476 -20.83 56.32 9.17
N MET A 477 -20.63 55.85 10.40
CA MET A 477 -21.72 55.34 11.26
C MET A 477 -22.38 56.38 12.17
N GLU A 478 -21.94 57.64 12.17
CA GLU A 478 -22.55 58.68 13.05
C GLU A 478 -23.63 59.54 12.36
N HIS A 479 -23.90 59.35 11.06
CA HIS A 479 -24.91 60.13 10.33
C HIS A 479 -26.22 59.40 9.99
N VAL A 480 -26.45 58.20 10.55
CA VAL A 480 -27.70 57.44 10.35
C VAL A 480 -28.58 57.37 11.61
N PHE A 481 -28.15 57.98 12.72
CA PHE A 481 -28.95 58.07 13.96
C PHE A 481 -28.99 59.48 14.57
N LEU A 482 -29.30 60.50 13.76
CA LEU A 482 -29.87 61.77 14.25
C LEU A 482 -31.01 62.24 13.36
#